data_AF-A0AAV4CF27-F1
#
_entry.id   AF-A0AAV4CF27-F1
#
_cell.length_a   1.000
_cell.length_b   1.000
_cell.length_c   1.000
_cell.angle_alpha   90.00
_cell.angle_beta   90.00
_cell.angle_gamma   90.00
#
_symmetry.space_group_name_H-M   'P 1'
#
loop_
_entity.id
_entity.type
_entity.pdbx_description
1 polymer ?
#
loop_
_entity_poly.entity_id
_entity_poly.type
_entity_poly.pdbx_seq_one_letter_code
_entity_poly.pdbx_strand_id
1 'polypeptide(L)'
;MEFMLWYCIERISPYPLQGVETDHQKPEIAKIKTEHTSVRKDSEDWKTTKKVGSLLGSKEDIEHRKHLSKIAFNKLTNIWKSGNKRKQKTKIKLYNSLVKSVLLCNCDIWALTQTDEDRLDSFHRKQLRNTLGIRYPTIISNASLYKKCREAPLSMQVLEARWRLFGHVLRRDRNIPANKAMLFYFSDNKRARGRPQTTLPITLNNDLKKLVATKLELTTQTYLDSLRLIAEDRPKWNALVAEIRKTAEAARSDDPAS
;
A
#
# COMPACT_ATOMS: atom_id res chain seq x y z
N MET A 1 10.47 -9.92 -8.10
CA MET A 1 9.20 -10.08 -7.36
C MET A 1 9.36 -10.93 -6.09
N GLU A 2 10.26 -11.91 -6.06
CA GLU A 2 10.53 -12.71 -4.83
C GLU A 2 11.06 -11.89 -3.65
N PHE A 3 11.83 -10.81 -3.90
CA PHE A 3 12.25 -9.88 -2.84
C PHE A 3 11.09 -9.11 -2.18
N MET A 4 10.00 -8.84 -2.91
CA MET A 4 8.79 -8.23 -2.32
C MET A 4 8.01 -9.24 -1.47
N LEU A 5 8.02 -10.52 -1.85
CA LEU A 5 7.44 -11.61 -1.07
C LEU A 5 8.17 -11.82 0.26
N TRP A 6 9.50 -11.65 0.29
CA TRP A 6 10.26 -11.64 1.55
C TRP A 6 9.90 -10.43 2.44
N TYR A 7 9.67 -9.27 1.84
CA TYR A 7 9.24 -8.05 2.53
C TYR A 7 7.83 -8.16 3.15
N CYS A 8 6.95 -8.93 2.52
CA CYS A 8 5.62 -9.20 3.07
C CYS A 8 5.73 -9.88 4.45
N ILE A 9 6.71 -10.76 4.65
CA ILE A 9 6.92 -11.49 5.91
C ILE A 9 7.06 -10.53 7.11
N GLU A 10 7.94 -9.54 6.99
CA GLU A 10 8.26 -8.58 8.05
C GLU A 10 7.13 -7.57 8.30
N ARG A 11 6.19 -7.43 7.35
CA ARG A 11 4.99 -6.58 7.47
C ARG A 11 3.73 -7.35 7.89
N ILE A 12 3.76 -8.67 7.80
CA ILE A 12 2.71 -9.59 8.25
C ILE A 12 2.87 -9.87 9.75
N SER A 13 4.11 -10.07 10.21
CA SER A 13 4.44 -10.28 11.63
C SER A 13 5.16 -9.05 12.19
N PRO A 14 4.68 -8.44 13.30
CA PRO A 14 5.38 -7.33 13.96
C PRO A 14 6.68 -7.75 14.67
N TYR A 15 7.09 -9.02 14.54
CA TYR A 15 8.29 -9.58 15.15
C TYR A 15 9.17 -10.24 14.09
N PRO A 16 10.51 -10.11 14.20
CA PRO A 16 11.43 -10.87 13.36
C PRO A 16 11.14 -12.35 13.55
N LEU A 17 10.84 -13.06 12.46
CA LEU A 17 10.62 -14.50 12.50
C LEU A 17 11.92 -15.17 12.94
N GLN A 18 12.01 -15.56 14.22
CA GLN A 18 13.06 -16.45 14.67
C GLN A 18 12.84 -17.83 14.02
N GLY A 19 13.85 -18.33 13.32
CA GLY A 19 13.91 -19.74 12.91
C GLY A 19 13.37 -20.11 11.53
N VAL A 20 13.21 -19.16 10.59
CA VAL A 20 13.01 -19.55 9.18
C VAL A 20 14.36 -19.55 8.47
N GLU A 21 15.12 -20.65 8.62
CA GLU A 21 16.16 -20.98 7.66
C GLU A 21 15.47 -21.27 6.31
N THR A 22 15.53 -20.31 5.40
CA THR A 22 15.21 -20.55 4.01
C THR A 22 16.42 -21.19 3.36
N ASP A 23 16.39 -22.50 3.19
CA ASP A 23 17.30 -23.22 2.29
C ASP A 23 16.96 -22.87 0.84
N HIS A 24 17.45 -21.71 0.42
CA HIS A 24 17.49 -21.29 -0.96
C HIS A 24 18.91 -20.86 -1.22
N GLN A 25 19.64 -21.65 -2.01
CA GLN A 25 20.97 -21.31 -2.50
C GLN A 25 20.90 -19.96 -3.24
N LYS A 26 21.24 -18.90 -2.52
CA LYS A 26 21.34 -17.55 -3.06
C LYS A 26 22.59 -17.49 -3.95
N PRO A 27 22.51 -17.01 -5.20
CA PRO A 27 23.66 -16.92 -6.08
C PRO A 27 24.77 -16.08 -5.43
N GLU A 28 26.01 -16.53 -5.56
CA GLU A 28 27.19 -16.07 -4.82
C GLU A 28 27.41 -14.54 -4.90
N ILE A 29 27.07 -13.95 -6.04
CA ILE A 29 27.14 -12.50 -6.31
C ILE A 29 26.23 -11.69 -5.36
N ALA A 30 25.12 -12.27 -4.91
CA ALA A 30 24.16 -11.61 -4.03
C ALA A 30 24.50 -11.76 -2.53
N LYS A 31 25.55 -12.51 -2.16
CA LYS A 31 26.08 -12.54 -0.78
C LYS A 31 26.94 -11.30 -0.50
N ILE A 32 27.71 -10.85 -1.48
CA ILE A 32 28.65 -9.71 -1.39
C ILE A 32 27.93 -8.36 -1.21
N LYS A 33 26.65 -8.25 -1.60
CA LYS A 33 25.87 -7.00 -1.59
C LYS A 33 24.79 -6.93 -0.50
N THR A 34 24.82 -7.86 0.46
CA THR A 34 23.80 -7.90 1.52
C THR A 34 24.30 -7.13 2.73
N GLU A 35 23.78 -5.91 2.93
CA GLU A 35 23.94 -5.22 4.20
C GLU A 35 23.22 -6.05 5.28
N HIS A 36 24.00 -6.55 6.24
CA HIS A 36 23.50 -7.18 7.46
C HIS A 36 23.19 -6.08 8.47
N THR A 37 21.90 -5.78 8.65
CA THR A 37 21.45 -4.85 9.69
C THR A 37 21.08 -5.65 10.94
N SER A 38 21.88 -5.55 11.99
CA SER A 38 21.53 -6.10 13.30
C SER A 38 20.54 -5.15 13.98
N VAL A 39 19.29 -5.57 14.12
CA VAL A 39 18.28 -4.80 14.86
C VAL A 39 18.17 -5.37 16.28
N ARG A 40 18.20 -4.49 17.29
CA ARG A 40 17.87 -4.87 18.67
C ARG A 40 16.36 -5.08 18.81
N LYS A 41 15.96 -6.15 19.51
CA LYS A 41 14.55 -6.55 19.69
C LYS A 41 13.71 -5.48 20.42
N ASP A 42 14.35 -4.68 21.26
CA ASP A 42 13.69 -3.70 22.12
C ASP A 42 13.69 -2.28 21.54
N SER A 43 14.32 -2.06 20.37
CA SER A 43 14.35 -0.75 19.70
C SER A 43 13.47 -0.72 18.45
N GLU A 44 12.88 0.45 18.18
CA GLU A 44 12.08 0.68 16.96
C GLU A 44 12.94 0.99 15.72
N ASP A 45 14.26 0.81 15.82
CA ASP A 45 15.24 1.15 14.77
C ASP A 45 15.03 0.36 13.48
N TRP A 46 14.36 -0.79 13.54
CA TRP A 46 13.98 -1.54 12.34
C TRP A 46 13.07 -0.72 11.43
N LYS A 47 12.22 0.16 11.96
CA LYS A 47 11.24 0.93 11.15
C LYS A 47 11.92 1.83 10.12
N THR A 48 13.10 2.36 10.43
CA THR A 48 13.90 3.23 9.55
C THR A 48 14.92 2.46 8.72
N THR A 49 15.00 1.14 8.89
CA THR A 49 15.87 0.30 8.06
C THR A 49 15.37 0.32 6.61
N LYS A 50 16.28 0.64 5.68
CA LYS A 50 15.98 0.75 4.25
C LYS A 50 16.31 -0.56 3.55
N LYS A 51 15.34 -1.11 2.84
CA LYS A 51 15.55 -2.33 2.04
C LYS A 51 14.81 -2.20 0.71
N VAL A 52 15.52 -2.46 -0.40
CA VAL A 52 15.02 -2.30 -1.78
C VAL A 52 14.35 -0.92 -2.03
N GLY A 53 14.87 0.14 -1.37
CA GLY A 53 14.38 1.51 -1.53
C GLY A 53 13.14 1.90 -0.72
N SER A 54 12.54 0.99 0.06
CA SER A 54 11.48 1.29 1.03
C SER A 54 12.00 1.20 2.46
N LEU A 55 11.33 1.88 3.39
CA LEU A 55 11.54 1.71 4.83
C LEU A 55 10.65 0.59 5.37
N LEU A 56 11.09 -0.13 6.40
CA LEU A 56 10.30 -1.24 6.95
C LEU A 56 9.06 -0.78 7.71
N GLY A 57 9.07 0.40 8.33
CA GLY A 57 7.90 0.97 8.98
C GLY A 57 6.91 1.57 7.97
N SER A 58 5.62 1.26 8.09
CA SER A 58 4.59 1.78 7.16
C SER A 58 4.53 3.30 7.17
N LYS A 59 4.53 3.92 8.36
CA LYS A 59 4.42 5.39 8.50
C LYS A 59 5.67 6.10 8.00
N GLU A 60 6.82 5.56 8.37
CA GLU A 60 8.13 6.03 7.97
C GLU A 60 8.27 5.97 6.45
N ASP A 61 7.88 4.85 5.83
CA ASP A 61 7.94 4.69 4.37
C ASP A 61 7.00 5.66 3.65
N ILE A 62 5.77 5.87 4.14
CA ILE A 62 4.83 6.83 3.55
C ILE A 62 5.40 8.25 3.58
N GLU A 63 5.94 8.70 4.72
CA GLU A 63 6.54 10.04 4.81
C GLU A 63 7.79 10.16 3.94
N HIS A 64 8.63 9.12 3.89
CA HIS A 64 9.77 9.07 2.99
C HIS A 64 9.32 9.15 1.51
N ARG A 65 8.28 8.42 1.10
CA ARG A 65 7.72 8.49 -0.26
C ARG A 65 7.08 9.84 -0.56
N LYS A 66 6.39 10.47 0.38
CA LYS A 66 5.89 11.85 0.24
C LYS A 66 7.03 12.83 0.03
N HIS A 67 8.12 12.68 0.77
CA HIS A 67 9.32 13.50 0.59
C HIS A 67 9.96 13.32 -0.79
N LEU A 68 10.18 12.07 -1.23
CA LEU A 68 10.73 11.76 -2.56
C LEU A 68 9.81 12.25 -3.69
N SER A 69 8.50 12.06 -3.54
CA SER A 69 7.50 12.57 -4.48
C SER A 69 7.52 14.09 -4.55
N LYS A 70 7.68 14.79 -3.41
CA LYS A 70 7.83 16.24 -3.37
C LYS A 70 9.10 16.70 -4.09
N ILE A 71 10.23 16.01 -3.94
CA ILE A 71 11.46 16.30 -4.69
C ILE A 71 11.21 16.14 -6.19
N ALA A 72 10.64 15.00 -6.62
CA ALA A 72 10.32 14.75 -8.02
C ALA A 72 9.37 15.82 -8.59
N PHE A 73 8.35 16.20 -7.81
CA PHE A 73 7.42 17.27 -8.17
C PHE A 73 8.13 18.61 -8.36
N ASN A 74 9.03 18.97 -7.44
CA ASN A 74 9.76 20.24 -7.47
C ASN A 74 10.73 20.32 -8.66
N LYS A 75 11.36 19.21 -9.07
CA LYS A 75 12.19 19.16 -10.29
C LYS A 75 11.41 19.54 -11.55
N LEU A 76 10.08 19.36 -11.54
CA LEU A 76 9.20 19.65 -12.66
C LEU A 76 8.46 21.00 -12.51
N THR A 77 8.88 21.85 -11.57
CA THR A 77 8.22 23.14 -11.25
C THR A 77 8.02 24.02 -12.49
N ASN A 78 8.99 24.08 -13.40
CA ASN A 78 8.89 24.86 -14.63
C ASN A 78 7.75 24.37 -15.54
N ILE A 79 7.48 23.07 -15.55
CA ILE A 79 6.37 22.47 -16.31
C ILE A 79 5.04 22.87 -15.68
N TRP A 80 4.92 22.81 -14.36
CA TRP A 80 3.69 23.17 -13.65
C TRP A 80 3.37 24.65 -13.85
N LYS A 81 4.38 25.52 -13.68
CA LYS A 81 4.30 26.98 -13.83
C LYS A 81 4.20 27.46 -15.27
N SER A 82 4.36 26.60 -16.28
CA SER A 82 4.33 26.99 -17.70
C SER A 82 2.96 27.50 -18.22
N GLY A 83 1.97 27.74 -17.33
CA GLY A 83 0.65 28.25 -17.70
C GLY A 83 -0.01 27.37 -18.77
N ASN A 84 -0.51 28.02 -19.83
CA ASN A 84 -1.17 27.37 -20.97
C ASN A 84 -0.21 26.81 -22.03
N LYS A 85 1.12 26.95 -21.86
CA LYS A 85 2.11 26.44 -22.83
C LYS A 85 2.03 24.92 -23.02
N ARG A 86 1.45 24.19 -22.04
CA ARG A 86 1.22 22.75 -22.12
C ARG A 86 -0.21 22.42 -21.73
N LYS A 87 -0.87 21.56 -22.53
CA LYS A 87 -2.22 21.07 -22.24
C LYS A 87 -2.27 20.41 -20.86
N GLN A 88 -3.33 20.67 -20.10
CA GLN A 88 -3.55 20.10 -18.76
C GLN A 88 -3.44 18.57 -18.77
N LYS A 89 -4.01 17.91 -19.79
CA LYS A 89 -3.93 16.45 -19.97
C LYS A 89 -2.48 15.94 -19.99
N THR A 90 -1.56 16.65 -20.63
CA THR A 90 -0.14 16.28 -20.69
C THR A 90 0.53 16.47 -19.33
N LYS A 91 0.21 17.56 -18.61
CA LYS A 91 0.73 17.78 -17.24
C LYS A 91 0.29 16.67 -16.29
N ILE A 92 -0.97 16.25 -16.35
CA ILE A 92 -1.48 15.13 -15.53
C ILE A 92 -0.79 13.81 -15.90
N LYS A 93 -0.59 13.52 -17.19
CA LYS A 93 0.19 12.33 -17.61
C LYS A 93 1.61 12.34 -17.02
N LEU A 94 2.32 13.46 -17.12
CA LEU A 94 3.67 13.60 -16.55
C LEU A 94 3.65 13.42 -15.02
N TYR A 95 2.67 14.02 -14.34
CA TYR A 95 2.48 13.84 -12.91
C TYR A 95 2.31 12.36 -12.55
N ASN A 96 1.44 11.64 -13.26
CA ASN A 96 1.17 10.23 -13.01
C ASN A 96 2.41 9.35 -13.23
N SER A 97 3.14 9.59 -14.31
CA SER A 97 4.30 8.78 -14.67
C SER A 97 5.54 9.05 -13.80
N LEU A 98 5.75 10.28 -13.33
CA LEU A 98 7.01 10.69 -12.70
C LEU A 98 6.89 10.98 -11.20
N VAL A 99 5.74 11.46 -10.72
CA VAL A 99 5.57 11.91 -9.34
C VAL A 99 4.73 10.92 -8.54
N LYS A 100 3.58 10.53 -9.10
CA LYS A 100 2.66 9.58 -8.46
C LYS A 100 3.25 8.17 -8.39
N SER A 101 3.97 7.73 -9.43
CA SER A 101 4.69 6.45 -9.46
C SER A 101 5.72 6.33 -8.32
N VAL A 102 6.46 7.41 -8.03
CA VAL A 102 7.41 7.46 -6.91
C VAL A 102 6.69 7.40 -5.57
N LEU A 103 5.55 8.09 -5.46
CA LEU A 103 4.73 8.10 -4.25
C LEU A 103 4.15 6.73 -3.93
N LEU A 104 3.64 6.00 -4.93
CA LEU A 104 2.97 4.71 -4.78
C LEU A 104 3.93 3.51 -4.89
N CYS A 105 5.24 3.74 -4.88
CA CYS A 105 6.20 2.65 -4.99
C CYS A 105 6.15 1.77 -3.74
N ASN A 106 5.90 0.47 -3.95
CA ASN A 106 5.68 -0.53 -2.89
C ASN A 106 4.53 -0.16 -1.93
N CYS A 107 3.50 0.52 -2.43
CA CYS A 107 2.33 0.86 -1.60
C CYS A 107 1.43 -0.34 -1.28
N ASP A 108 1.58 -1.43 -2.03
CA ASP A 108 0.86 -2.69 -1.84
C ASP A 108 1.12 -3.36 -0.48
N ILE A 109 2.25 -3.05 0.15
CA ILE A 109 2.62 -3.53 1.50
C ILE A 109 2.28 -2.54 2.63
N TRP A 110 1.63 -1.41 2.33
CA TRP A 110 1.27 -0.42 3.35
C TRP A 110 0.05 -0.87 4.15
N ALA A 111 0.21 -0.93 5.47
CA ALA A 111 -0.90 -1.05 6.41
C ALA A 111 -1.34 0.34 6.86
N LEU A 112 -2.30 0.93 6.15
CA LEU A 112 -2.78 2.29 6.39
C LEU A 112 -3.90 2.31 7.44
N THR A 113 -3.90 3.36 8.28
CA THR A 113 -5.08 3.78 9.03
C THR A 113 -5.93 4.74 8.21
N GLN A 114 -7.20 4.94 8.57
CA GLN A 114 -8.07 5.92 7.91
C GLN A 114 -7.43 7.33 7.87
N THR A 115 -6.81 7.76 8.98
CA THR A 115 -6.12 9.04 9.04
C THR A 115 -4.92 9.12 8.09
N ASP A 116 -4.18 8.03 7.90
CA ASP A 116 -3.07 7.98 6.96
C ASP A 116 -3.56 8.07 5.51
N GLU A 117 -4.68 7.39 5.20
CA GLU A 117 -5.34 7.49 3.90
C GLU A 117 -5.79 8.92 3.59
N ASP A 118 -6.43 9.59 4.55
CA ASP A 118 -6.94 10.96 4.36
C ASP A 118 -5.79 11.97 4.17
N ARG A 119 -4.68 11.77 4.89
CA ARG A 119 -3.45 12.54 4.71
C ARG A 119 -2.83 12.31 3.34
N LEU A 120 -2.80 11.07 2.87
CA LEU A 120 -2.29 10.70 1.55
C LEU A 120 -3.13 11.33 0.42
N ASP A 121 -4.45 11.25 0.54
CA ASP A 121 -5.39 11.85 -0.41
C ASP A 121 -5.30 13.38 -0.41
N SER A 122 -5.15 14.00 0.76
CA SER A 122 -4.93 15.44 0.89
C SER A 122 -3.63 15.89 0.22
N PHE A 123 -2.54 15.13 0.42
CA PHE A 123 -1.27 15.38 -0.25
C PHE A 123 -1.39 15.30 -1.78
N HIS A 124 -2.06 14.26 -2.28
CA HIS A 124 -2.31 14.07 -3.70
C HIS A 124 -3.14 15.20 -4.30
N ARG A 125 -4.28 15.55 -3.68
CA ARG A 125 -5.14 16.67 -4.12
C ARG A 125 -4.37 17.99 -4.18
N LYS A 126 -3.47 18.25 -3.22
CA LYS A 126 -2.59 19.43 -3.22
C LYS A 126 -1.67 19.44 -4.44
N GLN A 127 -1.03 18.32 -4.77
CA GLN A 127 -0.18 18.22 -5.96
C GLN A 127 -0.99 18.35 -7.26
N LEU A 128 -2.19 17.78 -7.35
CA LEU A 128 -3.08 17.93 -8.51
C LEU A 128 -3.47 19.39 -8.75
N ARG A 129 -3.91 20.12 -7.70
CA ARG A 129 -4.22 21.56 -7.80
C ARG A 129 -3.02 22.36 -8.30
N ASN A 130 -1.84 22.09 -7.75
CA ASN A 130 -0.60 22.75 -8.17
C ASN A 130 -0.24 22.43 -9.63
N THR A 131 -0.42 21.18 -10.07
CA THR A 131 -0.16 20.74 -11.46
C THR A 131 -1.06 21.47 -12.45
N LEU A 132 -2.32 21.69 -12.07
CA LEU A 132 -3.31 22.43 -12.88
C LEU A 132 -3.20 23.95 -12.73
N GLY A 133 -2.35 24.46 -11.84
CA GLY A 133 -2.21 25.88 -11.57
C GLY A 133 -3.43 26.50 -10.88
N ILE A 134 -4.26 25.70 -10.20
CA ILE A 134 -5.44 26.19 -9.49
C ILE A 134 -4.96 26.86 -8.21
N ARG A 135 -5.19 28.17 -8.12
CA ARG A 135 -4.84 29.05 -7.00
C ARG A 135 -6.08 29.80 -6.54
N TYR A 136 -6.11 30.22 -5.28
CA TYR A 136 -7.07 31.20 -4.82
C TYR A 136 -7.02 32.45 -5.71
N PRO A 137 -8.16 33.08 -6.09
CA PRO A 137 -9.52 32.86 -5.60
C PRO A 137 -10.32 31.74 -6.30
N THR A 138 -9.72 31.01 -7.25
CA THR A 138 -10.42 29.91 -7.94
C THR A 138 -10.61 28.71 -7.01
N ILE A 139 -11.85 28.37 -6.71
CA ILE A 139 -12.24 27.23 -5.86
C ILE A 139 -12.73 26.08 -6.74
N ILE A 140 -12.32 24.84 -6.41
CA ILE A 140 -12.80 23.61 -7.04
C ILE A 140 -13.06 22.56 -5.97
N SER A 141 -14.22 21.91 -6.04
CA SER A 141 -14.54 20.79 -5.16
C SER A 141 -13.59 19.61 -5.39
N ASN A 142 -13.42 18.78 -4.36
CA ASN A 142 -12.53 17.61 -4.45
C ASN A 142 -13.00 16.62 -5.53
N ALA A 143 -14.30 16.37 -5.62
CA ALA A 143 -14.89 15.50 -6.65
C ALA A 143 -14.64 16.04 -8.07
N SER A 144 -14.86 17.35 -8.28
CA SER A 144 -14.59 17.99 -9.58
C SER A 144 -13.11 17.98 -9.95
N LEU A 145 -12.21 18.12 -8.98
CA LEU A 145 -10.77 18.00 -9.20
C LEU A 145 -10.39 16.60 -9.72
N TYR A 146 -10.87 15.55 -9.06
CA TYR A 146 -10.62 14.16 -9.47
C TYR A 146 -11.22 13.87 -10.85
N LYS A 147 -12.46 14.27 -11.09
CA LYS A 147 -13.13 14.14 -12.40
C LYS A 147 -12.35 14.85 -13.51
N LYS A 148 -11.86 16.06 -13.25
CA LYS A 148 -11.06 16.86 -14.20
C LYS A 148 -9.73 16.19 -14.53
N CYS A 149 -9.07 15.60 -13.54
CA CYS A 149 -7.81 14.88 -13.73
C CYS A 149 -8.00 13.47 -14.29
N ARG A 150 -9.22 12.92 -14.29
CA ARG A 150 -9.51 11.49 -14.50
C ARG A 150 -8.72 10.62 -13.52
N GLU A 151 -8.69 11.06 -12.27
CA GLU A 151 -7.97 10.42 -11.18
C GLU A 151 -8.93 9.98 -10.09
N ALA A 152 -8.47 9.06 -9.24
CA ALA A 152 -9.16 8.61 -8.03
C ALA A 152 -8.30 8.94 -6.80
N PRO A 153 -8.88 8.94 -5.59
CA PRO A 153 -8.11 8.98 -4.35
C PRO A 153 -6.97 7.95 -4.35
N LEU A 154 -5.83 8.31 -3.77
CA LEU A 154 -4.69 7.39 -3.70
C LEU A 154 -4.98 6.24 -2.75
N SER A 155 -5.74 6.48 -1.69
CA SER A 155 -6.25 5.44 -0.79
C SER A 155 -6.90 4.28 -1.54
N MET A 156 -7.75 4.57 -2.54
CA MET A 156 -8.40 3.53 -3.36
C MET A 156 -7.39 2.74 -4.20
N GLN A 157 -6.37 3.41 -4.73
CA GLN A 157 -5.32 2.74 -5.52
C GLN A 157 -4.39 1.89 -4.64
N VAL A 158 -4.11 2.34 -3.42
CA VAL A 158 -3.37 1.56 -2.42
C VAL A 158 -4.17 0.33 -2.02
N LEU A 159 -5.48 0.46 -1.79
CA LEU A 159 -6.39 -0.66 -1.52
C LEU A 159 -6.33 -1.67 -2.67
N GLU A 160 -6.53 -1.25 -3.92
CA GLU A 160 -6.45 -2.15 -5.08
C GLU A 160 -5.07 -2.82 -5.20
N ALA A 161 -3.99 -2.07 -5.00
CA ALA A 161 -2.63 -2.60 -5.07
C ALA A 161 -2.37 -3.66 -4.00
N ARG A 162 -2.83 -3.42 -2.77
CA ARG A 162 -2.74 -4.34 -1.63
C ARG A 162 -3.52 -5.63 -1.88
N TRP A 163 -4.75 -5.53 -2.37
CA TRP A 163 -5.55 -6.72 -2.73
C TRP A 163 -4.99 -7.48 -3.93
N ARG A 164 -4.41 -6.77 -4.90
CA ARG A 164 -3.70 -7.40 -6.02
C ARG A 164 -2.48 -8.18 -5.56
N LEU A 165 -1.67 -7.62 -4.65
CA LEU A 165 -0.54 -8.31 -4.05
C LEU A 165 -1.02 -9.51 -3.23
N PHE A 166 -2.04 -9.34 -2.41
CA PHE A 166 -2.58 -10.43 -1.60
C PHE A 166 -3.07 -11.61 -2.46
N GLY A 167 -3.86 -11.35 -3.50
CA GLY A 167 -4.27 -12.38 -4.44
C GLY A 167 -3.11 -13.00 -5.21
N HIS A 168 -2.02 -12.26 -5.45
CA HIS A 168 -0.79 -12.84 -5.99
C HIS A 168 -0.13 -13.81 -5.00
N VAL A 169 0.00 -13.44 -3.73
CA VAL A 169 0.54 -14.31 -2.66
C VAL A 169 -0.28 -15.59 -2.55
N LEU A 170 -1.61 -15.48 -2.48
CA LEU A 170 -2.52 -16.61 -2.32
C LEU A 170 -2.41 -17.66 -3.44
N ARG A 171 -2.11 -17.24 -4.67
CA ARG A 171 -1.95 -18.11 -5.85
C ARG A 171 -0.57 -18.74 -5.99
N ARG A 172 0.41 -18.30 -5.20
CA ARG A 172 1.76 -18.86 -5.23
C ARG A 172 1.87 -20.05 -4.28
N ASP A 173 2.93 -20.82 -4.42
CA ASP A 173 3.17 -22.02 -3.61
C ASP A 173 3.10 -21.74 -2.11
N ARG A 174 2.53 -22.67 -1.34
CA ARG A 174 2.34 -22.51 0.13
C ARG A 174 3.66 -22.40 0.88
N ASN A 175 4.74 -22.95 0.33
CA ASN A 175 6.06 -22.97 0.94
C ASN A 175 6.82 -21.66 0.79
N ILE A 176 6.35 -20.74 -0.05
CA ILE A 176 7.02 -19.44 -0.16
C ILE A 176 6.94 -18.71 1.18
N PRO A 177 7.96 -17.91 1.53
CA PRO A 177 8.02 -17.24 2.81
C PRO A 177 6.80 -16.36 3.13
N ALA A 178 6.22 -15.66 2.13
CA ALA A 178 5.02 -14.83 2.33
C ALA A 178 3.79 -15.64 2.75
N ASN A 179 3.56 -16.82 2.14
CA ASN A 179 2.45 -17.70 2.53
C ASN A 179 2.67 -18.28 3.91
N LYS A 180 3.91 -18.71 4.22
CA LYS A 180 4.28 -19.18 5.57
C LYS A 180 4.02 -18.09 6.62
N ALA A 181 4.37 -16.84 6.33
CA ALA A 181 4.10 -15.70 7.21
C ALA A 181 2.59 -15.45 7.43
N MET A 182 1.79 -15.49 6.36
CA MET A 182 0.33 -15.36 6.47
C MET A 182 -0.28 -16.50 7.30
N LEU A 183 0.14 -17.74 7.05
CA LEU A 183 -0.31 -18.91 7.82
C LEU A 183 0.08 -18.78 9.29
N PHE A 184 1.31 -18.37 9.58
CA PHE A 184 1.77 -18.12 10.96
C PHE A 184 0.93 -17.03 11.65
N TYR A 185 0.60 -15.95 10.95
CA TYR A 185 -0.23 -14.87 11.52
C TYR A 185 -1.65 -15.34 11.90
N PHE A 186 -2.25 -16.23 11.10
CA PHE A 186 -3.60 -16.76 11.34
C PHE A 186 -3.64 -18.07 12.13
N SER A 187 -2.50 -18.56 12.58
CA SER A 187 -2.44 -19.69 13.51
C SER A 187 -2.78 -19.23 14.93
N ASP A 188 -3.25 -20.15 15.80
CA ASP A 188 -3.64 -19.91 17.20
C ASP A 188 -2.48 -19.49 18.14
N ASN A 189 -1.37 -19.01 17.57
CA ASN A 189 -0.25 -18.51 18.32
C ASN A 189 -0.65 -17.25 19.10
N LYS A 190 -0.34 -17.27 20.41
CA LYS A 190 -0.61 -16.13 21.31
C LYS A 190 0.06 -14.88 20.75
N ARG A 191 -0.74 -13.91 20.35
CA ARG A 191 -0.24 -12.57 20.00
C ARG A 191 0.43 -11.99 21.24
N ALA A 192 1.58 -11.38 21.05
CA ALA A 192 2.29 -10.72 22.14
C ALA A 192 1.40 -9.64 22.78
N ARG A 193 1.54 -9.51 24.10
CA ARG A 193 0.74 -8.60 24.94
C ARG A 193 1.17 -7.16 24.66
N GLY A 194 0.23 -6.28 24.32
CA GLY A 194 0.50 -4.85 24.02
C GLY A 194 -0.49 -4.25 23.03
N ARG A 195 -0.29 -2.98 22.64
CA ARG A 195 -1.11 -2.31 21.61
C ARG A 195 -0.91 -3.01 20.26
N PRO A 196 -1.96 -3.59 19.65
CA PRO A 196 -1.84 -4.18 18.32
C PRO A 196 -1.44 -3.11 17.31
N GLN A 197 -0.31 -3.30 16.63
CA GLN A 197 0.06 -2.46 15.50
C GLN A 197 -0.84 -2.81 14.31
N THR A 198 -1.21 -1.83 13.48
CA THR A 198 -1.91 -2.08 12.23
C THR A 198 -0.96 -2.80 11.27
N THR A 199 -1.17 -4.11 11.11
CA THR A 199 -0.46 -4.96 10.16
C THR A 199 -1.28 -5.19 8.90
N LEU A 200 -0.64 -5.67 7.83
CA LEU A 200 -1.31 -5.93 6.55
C LEU A 200 -2.54 -6.86 6.68
N PRO A 201 -2.49 -7.97 7.44
CA PRO A 201 -3.67 -8.81 7.67
C PRO A 201 -4.82 -8.09 8.38
N ILE A 202 -4.52 -7.19 9.34
CA ILE A 202 -5.55 -6.41 10.03
C ILE A 202 -6.23 -5.45 9.05
N THR A 203 -5.46 -4.76 8.21
CA THR A 203 -6.03 -3.86 7.20
C THR A 203 -6.85 -4.63 6.16
N LEU A 204 -6.41 -5.81 5.72
CA LEU A 204 -7.19 -6.68 4.83
C LEU A 204 -8.51 -7.14 5.49
N ASN A 205 -8.47 -7.52 6.77
CA ASN A 205 -9.66 -7.88 7.52
C ASN A 205 -10.63 -6.70 7.68
N ASN A 206 -10.11 -5.51 7.95
CA ASN A 206 -10.93 -4.29 8.07
C ASN A 206 -11.61 -3.94 6.74
N ASP A 207 -10.94 -4.13 5.60
CA ASP A 207 -11.56 -3.93 4.29
C ASP A 207 -12.69 -4.92 4.04
N LEU A 208 -12.52 -6.20 4.41
CA LEU A 208 -13.58 -7.20 4.29
C LEU A 208 -14.75 -6.91 5.22
N LYS A 209 -14.49 -6.46 6.46
CA LYS A 209 -15.55 -6.11 7.41
C LYS A 209 -16.42 -4.95 6.93
N LYS A 210 -15.87 -4.05 6.10
CA LYS A 210 -16.65 -2.98 5.47
C LYS A 210 -17.62 -3.50 4.42
N LEU A 211 -17.39 -4.67 3.82
CA LEU A 211 -18.37 -5.34 2.97
C LEU A 211 -19.54 -5.84 3.83
N VAL A 212 -20.58 -5.04 3.96
CA VAL A 212 -21.84 -5.36 4.68
C VAL A 212 -22.43 -6.72 4.26
N ALA A 213 -22.10 -7.21 3.07
CA ALA A 213 -22.66 -8.42 2.46
C ALA A 213 -21.92 -9.74 2.78
N THR A 214 -20.70 -9.73 3.34
CA THR A 214 -19.92 -10.98 3.50
C THR A 214 -19.51 -11.21 4.94
N LYS A 215 -19.99 -12.31 5.54
CA LYS A 215 -19.45 -12.95 6.77
C LYS A 215 -18.01 -13.50 6.57
N LEU A 216 -17.22 -12.90 5.69
CA LEU A 216 -15.84 -13.27 5.40
C LEU A 216 -14.95 -12.53 6.39
N GLU A 217 -14.68 -13.14 7.54
CA GLU A 217 -13.70 -12.63 8.48
C GLU A 217 -12.35 -13.31 8.24
N LEU A 218 -11.29 -12.53 8.02
CA LEU A 218 -9.91 -13.04 8.03
C LEU A 218 -9.48 -13.28 9.48
N THR A 219 -10.09 -14.26 10.15
CA THR A 219 -9.84 -14.57 11.57
C THR A 219 -9.16 -15.92 11.75
N THR A 220 -9.37 -16.86 10.83
CA THR A 220 -8.89 -18.23 10.94
C THR A 220 -8.26 -18.71 9.62
N GLN A 221 -7.37 -19.68 9.70
CA GLN A 221 -6.74 -20.34 8.55
C GLN A 221 -7.77 -20.88 7.53
N THR A 222 -8.93 -21.33 7.98
CA THR A 222 -10.05 -21.79 7.14
C THR A 222 -10.52 -20.71 6.16
N TYR A 223 -10.64 -19.46 6.62
CA TYR A 223 -11.02 -18.34 5.77
C TYR A 223 -9.92 -17.97 4.78
N LEU A 224 -8.65 -18.08 5.17
CA LEU A 224 -7.52 -17.88 4.26
C LEU A 224 -7.59 -18.88 3.09
N ASP A 225 -7.90 -20.14 3.35
CA ASP A 225 -8.06 -21.16 2.31
C ASP A 225 -9.30 -20.93 1.43
N SER A 226 -10.42 -20.43 1.98
CA SER A 226 -11.56 -20.02 1.14
C SER A 226 -11.21 -18.85 0.20
N LEU A 227 -10.43 -17.88 0.66
CA LEU A 227 -9.97 -16.77 -0.17
C LEU A 227 -8.97 -17.23 -1.22
N ARG A 228 -8.20 -18.30 -0.97
CA ARG A 228 -7.34 -18.92 -1.99
C ARG A 228 -8.16 -19.50 -3.13
N LEU A 229 -9.24 -20.23 -2.83
CA LEU A 229 -10.15 -20.76 -3.86
C LEU A 229 -10.72 -19.64 -4.74
N ILE A 230 -11.10 -18.51 -4.13
CA ILE A 230 -11.56 -17.33 -4.88
C ILE A 230 -10.40 -16.70 -5.68
N ALA A 231 -9.19 -16.66 -5.13
CA ALA A 231 -8.02 -16.06 -5.77
C ALA A 231 -7.54 -16.81 -7.00
N GLU A 232 -7.70 -18.14 -7.05
CA GLU A 232 -7.38 -18.97 -8.22
C GLU A 232 -8.21 -18.56 -9.45
N ASP A 233 -9.50 -18.26 -9.23
CA ASP A 233 -10.40 -17.71 -10.24
C ASP A 233 -10.18 -16.19 -10.39
N ARG A 234 -9.32 -15.82 -11.35
CA ARG A 234 -8.98 -14.40 -11.61
C ARG A 234 -10.20 -13.50 -11.82
N PRO A 235 -11.20 -13.87 -12.64
CA PRO A 235 -12.45 -13.11 -12.75
C PRO A 235 -13.15 -12.89 -11.40
N LYS A 236 -13.35 -13.95 -10.60
CA LYS A 236 -13.99 -13.83 -9.28
C LYS A 236 -13.18 -12.97 -8.31
N TRP A 237 -11.85 -13.14 -8.30
CA TRP A 237 -10.97 -12.29 -7.50
C TRP A 237 -11.09 -10.81 -7.88
N ASN A 238 -11.05 -10.50 -9.17
CA ASN A 238 -11.17 -9.11 -9.64
C ASN A 238 -12.55 -8.52 -9.30
N ALA A 239 -13.62 -9.31 -9.38
CA ALA A 239 -14.95 -8.90 -8.97
C ALA A 239 -15.02 -8.60 -7.47
N LEU A 240 -14.44 -9.47 -6.62
CA LEU A 240 -14.33 -9.22 -5.18
C LEU A 240 -13.59 -7.90 -4.89
N VAL A 241 -12.44 -7.67 -5.51
CA VAL A 241 -11.66 -6.44 -5.31
C VAL A 241 -12.46 -5.19 -5.76
N ALA A 242 -13.21 -5.30 -6.86
CA ALA A 242 -14.07 -4.21 -7.33
C ALA A 242 -15.19 -3.90 -6.33
N GLU A 243 -15.82 -4.90 -5.73
CA GLU A 243 -16.85 -4.71 -4.70
C GLU A 243 -16.27 -4.10 -3.41
N ILE A 244 -15.09 -4.54 -2.98
CA ILE A 244 -14.37 -3.94 -1.83
C ILE A 244 -14.13 -2.46 -2.10
N ARG A 245 -13.60 -2.14 -3.28
CA ARG A 245 -13.35 -0.75 -3.65
C ARG A 245 -14.63 0.07 -3.68
N LYS A 246 -15.69 -0.42 -4.32
CA LYS A 246 -16.98 0.28 -4.42
C LYS A 246 -17.56 0.59 -3.04
N THR A 247 -17.47 -0.36 -2.12
CA THR A 247 -17.93 -0.19 -0.74
C THR A 247 -17.08 0.83 0.03
N ALA A 248 -15.75 0.80 -0.17
CA ALA A 248 -14.86 1.79 0.42
C ALA A 248 -15.07 3.21 -0.14
N GLU A 249 -15.43 3.34 -1.42
CA GLU A 249 -15.81 4.61 -2.04
C GLU A 249 -17.14 5.13 -1.49
N ALA A 250 -18.15 4.26 -1.33
CA ALA A 250 -19.46 4.63 -0.76
C ALA A 250 -19.35 5.08 0.70
N ALA A 251 -18.60 4.36 1.53
CA ALA A 251 -18.37 4.74 2.93
C ALA A 251 -17.70 6.12 3.08
N ARG A 252 -17.03 6.63 2.05
CA ARG A 252 -16.41 7.97 2.02
C ARG A 252 -17.32 9.05 1.45
N SER A 253 -18.32 8.71 0.64
CA SER A 253 -19.29 9.70 0.12
C SER A 253 -20.33 10.08 1.16
N ASP A 254 -20.56 9.20 2.14
CA ASP A 254 -21.52 9.42 3.23
C ASP A 254 -20.95 10.31 4.34
N ASP A 255 -19.64 10.60 4.32
CA ASP A 255 -19.05 11.64 5.15
C ASP A 255 -19.38 13.03 4.55
N PRO A 256 -20.16 13.88 5.23
CA PRO A 256 -20.46 15.22 4.77
C PRO A 256 -19.16 16.03 4.82
N ALA A 257 -18.45 16.10 3.69
CA ALA A 257 -17.26 16.92 3.56
C ALA A 257 -17.66 18.40 3.63
N SER A 258 -17.37 19.00 4.79
CA SER A 258 -17.18 20.44 5.05
C SER A 258 -16.45 21.19 3.93
#